data_AF-A0A8I1IR28-F1
#
_entry.id   AF-A0A8I1IR28-F1
#
_cell.length_a   1.000
_cell.length_b   1.000
_cell.length_c   1.000
_cell.angle_alpha   90.00
_cell.angle_beta   90.00
_cell.angle_gamma   90.00
#
_symmetry.space_group_name_H-M   'P 1'
#
loop_
_entity.id
_entity.type
_entity.pdbx_description
1 polymer ?
#
loop_
_entity_poly.entity_id
_entity_poly.type
_entity_poly.pdbx_seq_one_letter_code
_entity_poly.pdbx_strand_id
1 'polypeptide(L)' 'MPDFTRYRNPILAVACPVCHAREGAWCKRPSGHKAMDLHAARRAEADRAFIAQHGPEAALEQDGEGDWIVTA' A
#
# COMPACT_ATOMS: atom_id res chain seq x y z
N MET A 1 3.22 -11.37 -5.81
CA MET A 1 3.66 -10.02 -6.21
C MET A 1 2.55 -9.07 -5.84
N PRO A 2 2.83 -7.99 -5.08
CA PRO A 2 1.80 -7.04 -4.66
C PRO A 2 1.06 -6.43 -5.85
N ASP A 3 -0.24 -6.27 -5.70
CA ASP A 3 -1.10 -5.57 -6.66
C ASP A 3 -1.42 -4.18 -6.10
N PHE A 4 -0.70 -3.17 -6.57
CA PHE A 4 -0.83 -1.78 -6.12
C PHE A 4 -2.07 -1.08 -6.66
N THR A 5 -2.76 -1.66 -7.65
CA THR A 5 -3.95 -1.05 -8.26
C THR A 5 -5.26 -1.60 -7.70
N ARG A 6 -5.24 -2.80 -7.11
CA ARG A 6 -6.40 -3.48 -6.54
C ARG A 6 -7.15 -2.74 -5.43
N TYR A 7 -6.46 -1.94 -4.63
CA TYR A 7 -7.01 -1.34 -3.42
C TYR A 7 -7.14 0.16 -3.53
N ARG A 8 -8.16 0.72 -2.86
CA ARG A 8 -8.39 2.18 -2.81
C ARG A 8 -7.19 2.98 -2.30
N ASN A 9 -6.31 2.37 -1.50
CA ASN A 9 -5.03 2.94 -1.12
C ASN A 9 -3.92 1.95 -1.50
N PRO A 10 -2.98 2.29 -2.40
CA PRO A 10 -1.94 1.38 -2.89
C PRO A 10 -1.03 0.83 -1.79
N ILE A 11 -0.86 1.54 -0.67
CA ILE A 11 -0.08 1.07 0.49
C ILE A 11 -0.66 -0.22 1.09
N LEU A 12 -1.95 -0.48 0.86
CA LEU A 12 -2.60 -1.71 1.30
C LEU A 12 -2.19 -2.94 0.49
N ALA A 13 -1.45 -2.80 -0.61
CA ALA A 13 -0.96 -3.91 -1.43
C ALA A 13 0.07 -4.80 -0.72
N VAL A 14 0.66 -4.32 0.37
CA VAL A 14 1.63 -5.08 1.20
C VAL A 14 1.10 -5.28 2.61
N ALA A 15 1.55 -6.31 3.31
CA ALA A 15 1.27 -6.50 4.72
C ALA A 15 2.01 -5.46 5.60
N CYS A 16 1.43 -5.09 6.74
CA CYS A 16 2.09 -4.20 7.69
C CYS A 16 3.16 -4.96 8.50
N PRO A 17 4.44 -4.57 8.47
CA PRO A 17 5.49 -5.26 9.24
C PRO A 17 5.38 -5.06 10.76
N VAL A 18 4.61 -4.06 11.21
CA VAL A 18 4.47 -3.71 12.64
C VAL A 18 3.30 -4.42 13.31
N CYS A 19 2.13 -4.43 12.67
CA CYS A 19 0.90 -4.99 13.27
C CYS A 19 0.39 -6.24 12.53
N HIS A 20 1.13 -6.68 11.50
CA HIS A 20 0.83 -7.85 10.67
C HIS A 20 -0.58 -7.83 10.04
N ALA A 21 -1.18 -6.65 9.90
CA ALA A 21 -2.39 -6.48 9.11
C ALA A 21 -2.11 -6.91 7.67
N ARG A 22 -2.92 -7.83 7.15
CA ARG A 22 -2.83 -8.36 5.79
C ARG A 22 -3.07 -7.29 4.73
N GLU A 23 -2.81 -7.66 3.48
CA GLU A 23 -3.14 -6.87 2.29
C GLU A 23 -4.64 -6.48 2.28
N GLY A 24 -4.95 -5.27 1.83
CA GLY A 24 -6.30 -4.69 1.83
C GLY A 24 -6.85 -4.32 3.21
N ALA A 25 -6.30 -4.84 4.31
CA ALA A 25 -6.77 -4.52 5.66
C ALA A 25 -6.09 -3.27 6.21
N TRP A 26 -6.84 -2.39 6.84
CA TRP A 26 -6.28 -1.25 7.56
C TRP A 26 -5.40 -1.68 8.74
N CYS A 27 -4.38 -0.88 9.06
CA CYS A 27 -3.54 -1.10 10.23
C CYS A 27 -4.37 -1.09 11.52
N LYS A 28 -3.88 -1.79 12.54
CA LYS A 28 -4.54 -1.91 13.84
C LYS A 28 -3.67 -1.25 14.91
N ARG A 29 -4.32 -0.59 15.87
CA ARG A 29 -3.70 -0.08 17.10
C ARG A 29 -3.32 -1.26 18.01
N PRO A 30 -2.48 -1.07 19.03
CA PRO A 30 -2.18 -2.11 20.02
C PRO A 30 -3.42 -2.71 20.70
N SER A 31 -4.50 -1.93 20.83
CA SER A 31 -5.80 -2.39 21.34
C SER A 31 -6.59 -3.28 20.37
N GLY A 32 -6.06 -3.57 19.17
CA GLY A 32 -6.71 -4.38 18.14
C GLY A 32 -7.69 -3.61 17.25
N HIS A 33 -8.13 -2.41 17.66
CA HIS A 33 -9.02 -1.57 16.87
C HIS A 33 -8.35 -1.02 15.61
N LYS A 34 -9.16 -0.72 14.59
CA LYS A 34 -8.70 -0.07 13.34
C LYS A 34 -7.99 1.24 13.67
N ALA A 35 -6.78 1.42 13.16
CA ALA A 35 -6.06 2.68 13.20
C ALA A 35 -6.74 3.71 12.28
N MET A 36 -6.56 5.00 12.57
CA MET A 36 -7.05 6.05 11.67
C MET A 36 -6.16 6.24 10.45
N ASP A 37 -4.89 5.86 10.59
CA ASP A 37 -3.88 5.95 9.54
C ASP A 37 -3.07 4.64 9.44
N LEU A 38 -2.36 4.47 8.33
CA LEU A 38 -1.43 3.38 8.10
C LEU A 38 -0.07 3.71 8.72
N HIS A 39 0.49 2.73 9.45
CA HIS A 39 1.84 2.83 9.99
C HIS A 39 2.87 3.21 8.91
N ALA A 40 3.77 4.13 9.25
CA ALA A 40 4.86 4.58 8.36
C ALA A 40 5.71 3.43 7.81
N ALA A 41 5.97 2.41 8.63
CA ALA A 41 6.69 1.21 8.20
C ALA A 41 5.99 0.44 7.06
N ARG A 42 4.65 0.47 6.98
CA ARG A 42 3.92 -0.12 5.85
C ARG A 42 4.07 0.73 4.59
N ARG A 43 4.12 2.06 4.73
CA ARG A 43 4.35 2.99 3.61
C ARG A 43 5.73 2.72 3.00
N ALA A 44 6.77 2.69 3.83
CA ALA A 44 8.13 2.37 3.40
C ALA A 44 8.24 0.96 2.76
N GLU A 45 7.51 -0.03 3.28
CA GLU A 45 7.43 -1.36 2.68
C GLU A 45 6.78 -1.33 1.29
N ALA A 46 5.67 -0.60 1.17
CA ALA A 46 4.97 -0.43 -0.10
C ALA A 46 5.87 0.25 -1.13
N ASP A 47 6.55 1.34 -0.76
CA ASP A 47 7.49 2.06 -1.62
C ASP A 47 8.63 1.14 -2.10
N ARG A 48 9.25 0.39 -1.17
CA ARG A 48 10.32 -0.56 -1.50
C ARG A 48 9.84 -1.63 -2.47
N ALA A 49 8.68 -2.24 -2.19
CA ALA A 49 8.13 -3.30 -3.03
C ALA A 49 7.72 -2.76 -4.41
N PHE A 50 7.17 -1.55 -4.48
CA PHE A 50 6.80 -0.90 -5.73
C PHE A 50 8.03 -0.63 -6.60
N ILE A 51 9.08 -0.01 -6.04
CA ILE A 51 10.34 0.26 -6.76
C ILE A 51 10.99 -1.05 -7.21
N ALA A 52 11.01 -2.09 -6.37
CA ALA A 52 11.58 -3.38 -6.73
C ALA A 52 10.83 -4.06 -7.89
N GLN A 53 9.53 -3.80 -8.02
CA GLN A 53 8.66 -4.42 -9.02
C GLN A 53 8.58 -3.63 -10.33
N HIS A 54 8.52 -2.30 -10.26
CA HIS A 54 8.22 -1.41 -11.39
C HIS A 54 9.40 -0.50 -11.77
N GLY A 55 10.40 -0.38 -10.91
CA GLY A 55 11.51 0.54 -11.08
C GLY A 55 11.29 1.88 -10.37
N PRO A 56 12.36 2.69 -10.21
CA PRO A 56 12.30 3.96 -9.49
C PRO A 56 11.62 5.09 -10.26
N GLU A 57 11.47 4.95 -11.58
CA GLU A 57 10.83 5.96 -12.45
C GLU A 57 9.31 5.75 -12.58
N ALA A 58 8.82 4.58 -12.17
CA ALA A 58 7.39 4.29 -12.21
C ALA A 58 6.61 5.13 -11.20
N ALA A 59 5.36 5.42 -11.53
CA ALA A 59 4.44 6.17 -10.69
C ALA A 59 3.07 5.48 -10.57
N LEU A 60 2.31 5.89 -9.55
CA LEU A 60 0.92 5.52 -9.37
C LEU A 60 0.05 6.75 -9.59
N GLU A 61 -0.85 6.66 -10.55
CA GLU A 61 -1.78 7.73 -10.92
C GLU A 61 -3.22 7.24 -10.80
N GLN A 62 -4.17 8.17 -10.64
CA GLN A 62 -5.60 7.85 -10.72
C GLN A 62 -6.11 8.16 -12.13
N ASP A 63 -6.82 7.21 -12.74
CA ASP A 63 -7.30 7.29 -14.12
C ASP A 63 -8.56 8.16 -14.34
N GLY A 64 -8.97 8.91 -13.31
CA GLY A 64 -10.16 9.75 -13.34
C GLY A 64 -11.46 9.02 -12.96
N GLU A 65 -11.49 7.69 -12.97
CA GLU A 65 -12.58 6.86 -12.44
C GLU A 65 -12.36 6.48 -10.97
N GLY A 66 -11.18 6.84 -10.44
CA GLY A 66 -10.78 6.59 -9.07
C GLY A 66 -10.04 5.27 -8.89
N ASP A 67 -9.75 4.58 -10.00
CA ASP A 67 -8.87 3.43 -10.04
C ASP A 67 -7.42 3.88 -10.17
N TRP A 68 -6.52 3.03 -9.69
CA TRP A 68 -5.09 3.28 -9.73
C TRP A 68 -4.49 2.62 -10.97
N ILE A 69 -3.57 3.32 -11.62
CA ILE A 69 -2.79 2.81 -12.74
C ILE A 69 -1.30 3.00 -12.45
N VAL A 70 -0.48 2.08 -12.96
CA VAL A 70 0.98 2.20 -12.92
C VAL A 70 1.45 2.82 -14.24
N THR A 71 2.14 3.94 -14.15
CA THR A 71 2.80 4.61 -15.28
C THR A 71 4.31 4.45 -15.14
N ALA A 72 5.02 4.49 -16.26
CA ALA A 72 6.49 4.37 -16.35
C ALA A 72 7.06 5.56 -17.11
#